data_AF-A0A1H7P1L7-F1
#
_entry.id   AF-A0A1H7P1L7-F1
#
_cell.length_a   1.000
_cell.length_b   1.000
_cell.length_c   1.000
_cell.angle_alpha   90.00
_cell.angle_beta   90.00
_cell.angle_gamma   90.00
#
_symmetry.space_group_name_H-M   'P 1'
#
loop_
_entity.id
_entity.type
_entity.pdbx_description
1 polymer ?
#
loop_
_entity_poly.entity_id
_entity_poly.type
_entity_poly.pdbx_seq_one_letter_code
_entity_poly.pdbx_strand_id
1 'polypeptide(L)'
;MASAVGGFFRRCAARLGALLIAAGMAGAAWGMDAAERRSILDAARPVAARDAGQPVKIKVDVLNVDTGWAVLVGELVSPSGGSPDWEKAGQCHPALDKMLWVVLKKSAAAWKVRHIDICASEPPYWYLDSLYGGLVWPCGVYAGLDAGSEDGPLEKQCRAQRVRRRP
;
A
#
# COMPACT_ATOMS: atom_id res chain seq x y z
N MET A 1 58.15 64.30 27.48
CA MET A 1 57.26 64.70 28.59
C MET A 1 55.84 64.28 28.23
N ALA A 2 55.21 63.58 29.18
CA ALA A 2 53.81 63.18 29.39
C ALA A 2 52.72 63.34 28.30
N SER A 3 52.01 62.21 28.11
CA SER A 3 50.53 62.01 28.15
C SER A 3 49.59 62.69 27.16
N ALA A 4 48.74 61.88 26.50
CA ALA A 4 47.26 61.84 26.65
C ALA A 4 46.59 61.04 25.48
N VAL A 5 45.80 59.98 25.71
CA VAL A 5 44.33 59.90 25.95
C VAL A 5 43.53 59.47 24.71
N GLY A 6 42.63 58.48 24.88
CA GLY A 6 41.40 58.24 24.10
C GLY A 6 41.60 57.49 22.77
N GLY A 7 41.00 56.33 22.49
CA GLY A 7 39.63 55.90 22.76
C GLY A 7 38.87 55.90 21.43
N PHE A 8 38.34 54.77 20.98
CA PHE A 8 36.99 54.65 20.37
C PHE A 8 36.73 53.21 19.91
N PHE A 9 35.68 52.63 20.47
CA PHE A 9 34.94 51.49 19.96
C PHE A 9 34.48 51.76 18.52
N ARG A 10 34.63 50.78 17.62
CA ARG A 10 33.59 50.44 16.64
C ARG A 10 33.83 49.07 16.00
N ARG A 11 33.05 48.10 16.47
CA ARG A 11 32.71 46.89 15.73
C ARG A 11 31.86 47.30 14.53
N CYS A 12 32.17 46.81 13.33
CA CYS A 12 31.17 46.67 12.27
C CYS A 12 31.52 45.49 11.38
N ALA A 13 30.60 44.54 11.35
CA ALA A 13 30.63 43.29 10.62
C ALA A 13 30.64 43.50 9.10
N ALA A 14 31.41 42.67 8.39
CA ALA A 14 31.17 42.37 6.98
C ALA A 14 30.79 40.89 6.88
N ARG A 15 29.56 40.67 6.40
CA ARG A 15 28.81 39.42 6.39
C ARG A 15 29.39 38.46 5.35
N LEU A 16 29.76 37.24 5.75
CA LEU A 16 29.85 36.12 4.81
C LEU A 16 28.44 35.78 4.33
N GLY A 17 28.16 36.07 3.06
CA GLY A 17 26.94 35.63 2.39
C GLY A 17 27.00 34.13 2.14
N ALA A 18 26.30 33.36 2.97
CA ALA A 18 26.02 31.95 2.69
C ALA A 18 24.84 31.88 1.69
N LEU A 19 25.14 31.51 0.45
CA LEU A 19 24.15 31.21 -0.57
C LEU A 19 23.52 29.84 -0.26
N LEU A 20 22.39 29.83 0.44
CA LEU A 20 21.59 28.62 0.65
C LEU A 20 20.87 28.26 -0.66
N ILE A 21 21.42 27.29 -1.40
CA ILE A 21 20.71 26.64 -2.50
C ILE A 21 19.62 25.75 -1.87
N ALA A 22 18.41 26.29 -1.76
CA ALA A 22 17.23 25.51 -1.44
C ALA A 22 16.89 24.63 -2.66
N ALA A 23 17.38 23.39 -2.67
CA ALA A 23 16.91 22.37 -3.59
C ALA A 23 15.44 22.06 -3.24
N GLY A 24 14.52 22.64 -4.00
CA GLY A 24 13.11 22.27 -3.95
C GLY A 24 12.97 20.80 -4.31
N MET A 25 12.61 19.97 -3.34
CA MET A 25 12.17 18.61 -3.63
C MET A 25 10.85 18.72 -4.39
N ALA A 26 10.91 18.45 -5.68
CA ALA A 26 9.73 18.24 -6.50
C ALA A 26 8.92 17.10 -5.87
N GLY A 27 7.74 17.44 -5.35
CA GLY A 27 6.73 16.47 -4.97
C GLY A 27 6.26 15.74 -6.23
N ALA A 28 6.92 14.64 -6.57
CA ALA A 28 6.32 13.68 -7.48
C ALA A 28 5.02 13.19 -6.83
N ALA A 29 3.89 13.36 -7.50
CA ALA A 29 2.69 12.63 -7.16
C ALA A 29 3.00 11.15 -7.43
N TRP A 30 3.23 10.37 -6.36
CA TRP A 30 3.71 9.00 -6.44
C TRP A 30 2.60 8.07 -6.95
N GLY A 31 2.58 7.83 -8.26
CA GLY A 31 2.18 6.51 -8.75
C GLY A 31 3.13 5.46 -8.18
N MET A 32 2.60 4.30 -7.78
CA MET A 32 3.42 3.19 -7.28
C MET A 32 4.56 2.88 -8.26
N ASP A 33 5.78 2.73 -7.73
CA ASP A 33 6.94 2.36 -8.54
C ASP A 33 6.66 1.04 -9.30
N ALA A 34 7.05 0.99 -10.58
CA ALA A 34 6.77 -0.15 -11.44
C ALA A 34 7.50 -1.42 -10.97
N ALA A 35 8.70 -1.28 -10.39
CA ALA A 35 9.45 -2.41 -9.85
C ALA A 35 8.81 -2.92 -8.55
N GLU A 36 8.34 -2.03 -7.68
CA GLU A 36 7.56 -2.43 -6.49
C GLU A 36 6.27 -3.15 -6.88
N ARG A 37 5.48 -2.59 -7.80
CA ARG A 37 4.27 -3.25 -8.33
C ARG A 37 4.58 -4.64 -8.87
N ARG A 38 5.63 -4.76 -9.69
CA ARG A 38 6.08 -6.05 -10.23
C ARG A 38 6.45 -7.03 -9.13
N SER A 39 7.21 -6.60 -8.12
CA SER A 39 7.65 -7.46 -7.02
C SER A 39 6.49 -8.00 -6.18
N ILE A 40 5.41 -7.22 -6.01
CA ILE A 40 4.19 -7.65 -5.34
C ILE A 40 3.48 -8.73 -6.16
N LEU A 41 3.31 -8.48 -7.46
CA LEU A 41 2.65 -9.42 -8.36
C LEU A 41 3.44 -10.73 -8.53
N ASP A 42 4.77 -10.65 -8.58
CA ASP A 42 5.64 -11.82 -8.67
C ASP A 42 5.62 -12.64 -7.36
N ALA A 43 5.35 -12.02 -6.21
CA ALA A 43 5.12 -12.73 -4.95
C ALA A 43 3.72 -13.38 -4.88
N ALA A 44 2.68 -12.71 -5.40
CA ALA A 44 1.31 -13.21 -5.35
C ALA A 44 1.03 -14.34 -6.38
N ARG A 45 1.55 -14.20 -7.61
CA ARG A 45 1.26 -15.10 -8.74
C ARG A 45 1.52 -16.59 -8.46
N PRO A 46 2.66 -17.03 -7.89
CA PRO A 46 2.89 -18.45 -7.64
C PRO A 46 1.92 -19.04 -6.60
N VAL A 47 1.50 -18.24 -5.61
CA VAL A 47 0.51 -18.67 -4.63
C VAL A 47 -0.87 -18.81 -5.28
N ALA A 48 -1.27 -17.80 -6.06
CA ALA A 48 -2.52 -17.85 -6.83
C ALA A 48 -2.55 -19.03 -7.81
N ALA A 49 -1.45 -19.30 -8.51
CA ALA A 49 -1.36 -20.41 -9.47
C ALA A 49 -1.47 -21.78 -8.79
N ARG A 50 -0.85 -21.94 -7.62
CA ARG A 50 -0.98 -23.15 -6.81
C ARG A 50 -2.43 -23.38 -6.40
N ASP A 51 -3.09 -22.35 -5.89
CA ASP A 51 -4.46 -22.47 -5.39
C ASP A 51 -5.48 -22.65 -6.53
N ALA A 52 -5.19 -22.07 -7.71
CA ALA A 52 -5.98 -22.25 -8.93
C ALA A 52 -5.71 -23.58 -9.65
N GLY A 53 -4.73 -24.36 -9.20
CA GLY A 53 -4.31 -25.62 -9.84
C GLY A 53 -3.71 -25.45 -11.24
N GLN A 54 -3.35 -24.22 -11.64
CA GLN A 54 -2.90 -23.91 -12.99
C GLN A 54 -2.14 -22.57 -13.06
N PRO A 55 -1.31 -22.34 -14.10
CA PRO A 55 -0.72 -21.03 -14.35
C PRO A 55 -1.78 -19.96 -14.58
N VAL A 56 -1.62 -18.80 -13.95
CA VAL A 56 -2.53 -17.65 -14.06
C VAL A 56 -1.77 -16.34 -14.22
N LYS A 57 -2.46 -15.34 -14.78
CA LYS A 57 -2.10 -13.92 -14.72
C LYS A 57 -3.06 -13.21 -13.76
N ILE A 58 -2.62 -12.08 -13.21
CA ILE A 58 -3.42 -11.25 -12.31
C ILE A 58 -3.82 -9.99 -13.07
N LYS A 59 -5.12 -9.78 -13.25
CA LYS A 59 -5.69 -8.49 -13.63
C LYS A 59 -5.96 -7.73 -12.34
N VAL A 60 -5.39 -6.52 -12.24
CA VAL A 60 -5.41 -5.73 -10.99
C VAL A 60 -6.43 -4.62 -11.14
N ASP A 61 -7.37 -4.54 -10.21
CA ASP A 61 -8.34 -3.45 -10.12
C ASP A 61 -7.91 -2.44 -9.06
N VAL A 62 -7.47 -2.90 -7.89
CA VAL A 62 -6.91 -2.07 -6.81
C VAL A 62 -5.59 -2.66 -6.34
N LEU A 63 -4.59 -1.80 -6.15
CA LEU A 63 -3.35 -2.17 -5.50
C LEU A 63 -2.84 -1.00 -4.66
N ASN A 64 -2.96 -1.14 -3.35
CA ASN A 64 -2.53 -0.14 -2.38
C ASN A 64 -1.35 -0.68 -1.58
N VAL A 65 -0.39 0.21 -1.28
CA VAL A 65 0.78 -0.08 -0.44
C VAL A 65 0.87 0.98 0.65
N ASP A 66 1.03 0.55 1.90
CA ASP A 66 1.26 1.44 3.03
C ASP A 66 2.12 0.73 4.09
N THR A 67 3.21 1.38 4.51
CA THR A 67 4.05 0.96 5.64
C THR A 67 4.47 -0.52 5.58
N GLY A 68 4.90 -0.97 4.39
CA GLY A 68 5.35 -2.35 4.17
C GLY A 68 4.23 -3.39 4.12
N TRP A 69 2.97 -2.97 4.02
CA TRP A 69 1.83 -3.81 3.70
C TRP A 69 1.28 -3.48 2.33
N ALA A 70 0.65 -4.46 1.68
CA ALA A 70 -0.06 -4.26 0.43
C ALA A 70 -1.40 -5.01 0.45
N VAL A 71 -2.41 -4.40 -0.16
CA VAL A 71 -3.69 -5.03 -0.48
C VAL A 71 -3.88 -4.98 -1.99
N LEU A 72 -4.19 -6.13 -2.58
CA LEU A 72 -4.51 -6.28 -3.99
C LEU A 72 -5.94 -6.81 -4.12
N VAL A 73 -6.75 -6.11 -4.92
CA VAL A 73 -8.06 -6.57 -5.40
C VAL A 73 -7.98 -6.72 -6.92
N GLY A 74 -8.54 -7.80 -7.45
CA GLY A 74 -8.52 -8.04 -8.88
C GLY A 74 -9.22 -9.32 -9.28
N GLU A 75 -8.75 -9.90 -10.38
CA GLU A 75 -9.25 -11.16 -10.95
C GLU A 75 -8.08 -12.01 -11.46
N LEU A 76 -8.28 -13.33 -11.48
CA LEU A 76 -7.38 -14.24 -12.17
C LEU A 76 -7.81 -14.43 -13.62
N VAL A 77 -6.85 -14.37 -14.54
CA VAL A 77 -7.06 -14.69 -15.95
C VAL A 77 -6.07 -15.76 -16.38
N SER A 78 -6.46 -16.57 -17.37
CA SER A 78 -5.59 -17.57 -17.95
C SER A 78 -4.37 -16.92 -18.63
N PRO A 79 -3.30 -17.68 -18.93
CA PRO A 79 -2.15 -17.15 -19.66
C PRO A 79 -2.52 -16.57 -21.03
N SER A 80 -3.58 -17.06 -21.67
CA SER A 80 -4.12 -16.53 -22.93
C SER A 80 -5.05 -15.31 -22.76
N GLY A 81 -5.40 -14.94 -21.53
CA GLY A 81 -6.21 -13.76 -21.21
C GLY A 81 -7.71 -14.00 -21.03
N GLY A 82 -8.16 -15.26 -21.09
CA GLY A 82 -9.55 -15.65 -20.82
C GLY A 82 -9.79 -16.06 -19.36
N SER A 83 -10.97 -16.61 -19.08
CA SER A 83 -11.25 -17.20 -17.75
C SER A 83 -10.34 -18.41 -17.48
N PRO A 84 -9.78 -18.56 -16.26
CA PRO A 84 -9.14 -19.80 -15.84
C PRO A 84 -10.10 -21.00 -15.89
N ASP A 85 -9.55 -22.20 -15.95
CA ASP A 85 -10.33 -23.43 -15.81
C ASP A 85 -10.64 -23.69 -14.32
N TRP A 86 -11.75 -23.16 -13.84
CA TRP A 86 -12.09 -23.19 -12.40
C TRP A 86 -12.38 -24.59 -11.86
N GLU A 87 -12.63 -25.58 -12.70
CA GLU A 87 -12.75 -27.00 -12.29
C GLU A 87 -11.44 -27.53 -11.68
N LYS A 88 -10.30 -26.92 -12.01
CA LYS A 88 -8.99 -27.26 -11.43
C LYS A 88 -8.75 -26.64 -10.05
N ALA A 89 -9.53 -25.63 -9.67
CA ALA A 89 -9.42 -24.99 -8.38
C ALA A 89 -10.25 -25.78 -7.35
N GLY A 90 -9.56 -26.43 -6.40
CA GLY A 90 -10.20 -27.44 -5.53
C GLY A 90 -11.36 -26.96 -4.66
N GLN A 91 -11.45 -25.66 -4.34
CA GLN A 91 -12.51 -25.10 -3.48
C GLN A 91 -13.29 -23.95 -4.15
N CYS A 92 -13.32 -23.91 -5.48
CA CYS A 92 -13.93 -22.81 -6.20
C CYS A 92 -15.09 -23.27 -7.08
N HIS A 93 -16.32 -23.02 -6.63
CA HIS A 93 -17.48 -23.43 -7.42
C HIS A 93 -17.62 -22.55 -8.68
N PRO A 94 -17.79 -23.12 -9.90
CA PRO A 94 -17.72 -22.36 -11.15
C PRO A 94 -18.71 -21.19 -11.23
N ALA A 95 -19.88 -21.32 -10.61
CA ALA A 95 -20.95 -20.32 -10.66
C ALA A 95 -20.77 -19.11 -9.74
N LEU A 96 -19.77 -19.10 -8.86
CA LEU A 96 -19.50 -17.95 -7.98
C LEU A 96 -18.84 -16.80 -8.75
N ASP A 97 -18.91 -15.59 -8.21
CA ASP A 97 -18.00 -14.54 -8.66
C ASP A 97 -16.56 -14.92 -8.27
N LYS A 98 -15.58 -14.41 -9.03
CA LYS A 98 -14.17 -14.85 -8.99
C LYS A 98 -13.24 -13.71 -8.65
N MET A 99 -13.48 -13.09 -7.50
CA MET A 99 -12.60 -12.02 -7.04
C MET A 99 -11.32 -12.59 -6.45
N LEU A 100 -10.21 -11.93 -6.78
CA LEU A 100 -8.92 -12.09 -6.14
C LEU A 100 -8.77 -11.05 -5.03
N TRP A 101 -8.48 -11.51 -3.83
CA TRP A 101 -8.09 -10.70 -2.69
C TRP A 101 -6.73 -11.17 -2.17
N VAL A 102 -5.75 -10.27 -2.06
CA VAL A 102 -4.43 -10.61 -1.53
C VAL A 102 -3.97 -9.56 -0.53
N VAL A 103 -3.50 -10.04 0.62
CA VAL A 103 -2.81 -9.23 1.63
C VAL A 103 -1.35 -9.67 1.67
N LEU A 104 -0.43 -8.74 1.50
CA LEU A 104 1.00 -9.00 1.55
C LEU A 104 1.69 -8.14 2.62
N LYS A 105 2.79 -8.68 3.16
CA LYS A 105 3.69 -7.94 4.06
C LYS A 105 5.14 -8.06 3.56
N LYS A 106 5.83 -6.94 3.48
CA LYS A 106 7.25 -6.86 3.13
C LYS A 106 8.10 -7.31 4.33
N SER A 107 9.02 -8.24 4.12
CA SER A 107 10.04 -8.65 5.10
C SER A 107 11.39 -8.78 4.42
N ALA A 108 12.44 -8.16 4.96
CA ALA A 108 13.79 -8.19 4.36
C ALA A 108 13.77 -7.90 2.84
N ALA A 109 13.11 -6.80 2.46
CA ALA A 109 12.89 -6.36 1.07
C ALA A 109 12.03 -7.28 0.17
N ALA A 110 11.60 -8.46 0.62
CA ALA A 110 10.74 -9.36 -0.14
C ALA A 110 9.27 -9.28 0.31
N TRP A 111 8.34 -9.27 -0.63
CA TRP A 111 6.92 -9.39 -0.35
C TRP A 111 6.54 -10.84 -0.05
N LYS A 112 5.72 -11.04 0.97
CA LYS A 112 5.18 -12.35 1.35
C LYS A 112 3.68 -12.28 1.48
N VAL A 113 2.97 -13.21 0.85
CA VAL A 113 1.53 -13.37 0.99
C VAL A 113 1.20 -13.76 2.43
N ARG A 114 0.21 -13.06 3.01
CA ARG A 114 -0.35 -13.32 4.34
C ARG A 114 -1.75 -13.91 4.23
N HIS A 115 -2.54 -13.37 3.32
CA HIS A 115 -3.86 -13.89 2.97
C HIS A 115 -4.02 -13.86 1.46
N ILE A 116 -4.66 -14.88 0.91
CA ILE A 116 -5.09 -14.93 -0.48
C ILE A 116 -6.44 -15.62 -0.53
N ASP A 117 -7.36 -15.05 -1.29
CA ASP A 117 -8.59 -15.68 -1.72
C ASP A 117 -8.69 -15.49 -3.23
N ILE A 118 -8.87 -16.59 -3.97
CA ILE A 118 -8.94 -16.60 -5.43
C ILE A 118 -10.37 -16.85 -5.94
N CYS A 119 -11.32 -17.08 -5.04
CA CYS A 119 -12.68 -17.48 -5.36
C CYS A 119 -13.70 -16.79 -4.45
N ALA A 120 -13.41 -15.55 -4.05
CA ALA A 120 -14.32 -14.80 -3.23
C ALA A 120 -15.54 -14.40 -4.07
N SER A 121 -16.72 -14.93 -3.71
CA SER A 121 -18.01 -14.60 -4.34
C SER A 121 -18.43 -13.15 -4.07
N GLU A 122 -17.93 -12.58 -2.98
CA GLU A 122 -18.18 -11.21 -2.58
C GLU A 122 -16.86 -10.61 -2.16
N PRO A 123 -16.71 -9.27 -2.22
CA PRO A 123 -15.46 -8.65 -1.84
C PRO A 123 -15.12 -8.94 -0.37
N PRO A 124 -13.99 -9.61 -0.05
CA PRO A 124 -13.67 -9.98 1.33
C PRO A 124 -13.53 -8.78 2.28
N TYR A 125 -13.30 -7.58 1.72
CA TYR A 125 -13.26 -6.35 2.47
C TYR A 125 -14.62 -5.88 3.01
N TRP A 126 -15.73 -6.52 2.64
CA TRP A 126 -17.04 -6.34 3.29
C TRP A 126 -17.11 -7.03 4.66
N TYR A 127 -16.24 -8.00 4.92
CA TYR A 127 -16.28 -8.87 6.09
C TYR A 127 -14.97 -8.83 6.89
N LEU A 128 -14.27 -7.69 6.91
CA LEU A 128 -12.94 -7.59 7.53
C LEU A 128 -12.94 -7.95 9.02
N ASP A 129 -14.00 -7.59 9.75
CA ASP A 129 -14.12 -7.90 11.18
C ASP A 129 -14.18 -9.41 11.45
N SER A 130 -14.99 -10.15 10.68
CA SER A 130 -15.16 -11.59 10.87
C SER A 130 -14.01 -12.40 10.27
N LEU A 131 -13.44 -11.98 9.13
CA LEU A 131 -12.39 -12.73 8.43
C LEU A 131 -10.98 -12.43 8.96
N TYR A 132 -10.73 -11.19 9.39
CA TYR A 132 -9.37 -10.71 9.69
C TYR A 132 -9.24 -9.96 11.02
N GLY A 133 -10.31 -9.86 11.82
CA GLY A 133 -10.30 -9.11 13.08
C GLY A 133 -10.39 -7.60 12.88
N GLY A 134 -10.82 -7.14 11.71
CA GLY A 134 -11.17 -5.76 11.39
C GLY A 134 -10.10 -5.01 10.61
N LEU A 135 -10.06 -3.68 10.80
CA LEU A 135 -9.13 -2.76 10.11
C LEU A 135 -7.72 -2.80 10.73
N VAL A 136 -7.13 -3.99 10.72
CA VAL A 136 -5.89 -4.30 11.44
C VAL A 136 -4.61 -3.85 10.73
N TRP A 137 -4.65 -3.65 9.41
CA TRP A 137 -3.50 -3.18 8.62
C TRP A 137 -3.36 -1.65 8.61
N PRO A 138 -2.25 -1.08 8.09
CA PRO A 138 -2.10 0.35 7.92
C PRO A 138 -3.21 0.95 7.07
N CYS A 139 -3.74 2.11 7.46
CA CYS A 139 -4.99 2.60 6.88
C CYS A 139 -4.93 2.87 5.38
N GLY A 140 -3.75 3.22 4.83
CA GLY A 140 -3.58 3.48 3.42
C GLY A 140 -3.78 2.24 2.54
N VAL A 141 -3.67 1.02 3.08
CA VAL A 141 -3.99 -0.18 2.27
C VAL A 141 -5.48 -0.28 1.92
N TYR A 142 -6.35 0.43 2.65
CA TYR A 142 -7.80 0.45 2.42
C TYR A 142 -8.28 1.61 1.53
N ALA A 143 -7.36 2.39 0.94
CA ALA A 143 -7.70 3.54 0.10
C ALA A 143 -8.61 3.12 -1.07
N GLY A 144 -9.71 3.84 -1.28
CA GLY A 144 -10.67 3.57 -2.35
C GLY A 144 -11.52 2.30 -2.19
N LEU A 145 -11.34 1.54 -1.10
CA LEU A 145 -12.22 0.41 -0.78
C LEU A 145 -13.42 0.89 0.04
N ASP A 146 -14.60 0.41 -0.33
CA ASP A 146 -15.86 0.75 0.32
C ASP A 146 -16.67 -0.51 0.62
N ALA A 147 -17.06 -0.68 1.88
CA ALA A 147 -17.92 -1.76 2.33
C ALA A 147 -19.41 -1.36 2.41
N GLY A 148 -19.76 -0.19 1.89
CA GLY A 148 -21.14 0.30 1.86
C GLY A 148 -21.69 0.70 3.23
N SER A 149 -20.84 0.97 4.22
CA SER A 149 -21.28 1.39 5.55
C SER A 149 -21.53 2.89 5.64
N GLU A 150 -22.38 3.30 6.58
CA GLU A 150 -22.71 4.72 6.82
C GLU A 150 -21.49 5.56 7.27
N ASP A 151 -20.45 4.90 7.80
CA ASP A 151 -19.22 5.55 8.26
C ASP A 151 -18.30 6.02 7.09
N GLY A 152 -18.63 5.62 5.85
CA GLY A 152 -17.94 6.00 4.61
C GLY A 152 -16.79 5.06 4.24
N PRO A 153 -15.81 5.50 3.42
CA PRO A 153 -14.74 4.62 2.91
C PRO A 153 -13.89 3.96 4.00
N LEU A 154 -13.41 2.73 3.74
CA LEU A 154 -12.70 1.92 4.73
C LEU A 154 -11.43 2.58 5.30
N GLU A 155 -10.70 3.34 4.47
CA GLU A 155 -9.55 4.11 4.95
C GLU A 155 -9.93 5.15 6.01
N LYS A 156 -11.05 5.86 5.81
CA LYS A 156 -11.55 6.86 6.76
C LYS A 156 -11.95 6.20 8.08
N GLN A 157 -12.66 5.08 8.00
CA GLN A 157 -13.03 4.27 9.16
C GLN A 157 -11.79 3.83 9.94
N CYS A 158 -10.76 3.31 9.26
CA CYS A 158 -9.51 2.88 9.89
C CYS A 158 -8.85 4.04 10.63
N ARG A 159 -8.71 5.21 9.99
CA ARG A 159 -8.09 6.40 10.61
C ARG A 159 -8.88 6.84 11.84
N ALA A 160 -10.20 6.85 11.79
CA ALA A 160 -11.05 7.16 12.94
C ALA A 160 -10.86 6.17 14.10
N GLN A 161 -10.79 4.86 13.82
CA GLN A 161 -10.51 3.85 14.83
C GLN A 161 -9.14 4.05 15.51
N ARG A 162 -8.10 4.43 14.76
CA ARG A 162 -6.76 4.70 15.32
C ARG A 162 -6.74 5.90 16.26
N VAL A 163 -7.50 6.96 15.95
CA VAL A 163 -7.64 8.13 16.84
C VAL A 163 -8.33 7.74 18.14
N ARG A 164 -9.43 6.97 18.08
CA ARG A 164 -10.19 6.54 19.26
C ARG A 164 -9.41 5.59 20.18
N ARG A 165 -8.49 4.80 19.62
CA ARG A 165 -7.66 3.83 20.37
C ARG A 165 -6.37 4.44 20.93
N ARG A 166 -6.09 5.72 20.66
CA ARG A 166 -4.93 6.39 21.24
C ARG A 166 -5.24 6.67 22.72
N PRO A 167 -4.40 6.20 23.66
CA PRO A 167 -4.60 6.44 25.09
C PRO A 167 -4.50 7.92 25.46
#